data_AF-A0AB37USD1-F1
#
_entry.id   AF-A0AB37USD1-F1
#
_cell.length_a   1.000
_cell.length_b   1.000
_cell.length_c   1.000
_cell.angle_alpha   90.00
_cell.angle_beta   90.00
_cell.angle_gamma   90.00
#
_symmetry.space_group_name_H-M   'P 1'
#
loop_
_entity.id
_entity.type
_entity.pdbx_description
1 polymer ?
#
loop_
_entity_poly.entity_id
_entity_poly.type
_entity_poly.pdbx_seq_one_letter_code
_entity_poly.pdbx_strand_id
1 'polypeptide(L)'
;MSNTDLIKLASFIEPLLLEYQERHQISDDWAKLGFLTTHFNFSNVALLENLNAAEQIFVRPYFKFLEEQVALPWLRVCEAASMHELSSPAFQIVQHMLPEVEAISHRVYMNLLRQFPKTTTRRGRLDHPSVKHSCLRDLDMFQAYLWLCVLQGNLAPIEDELVRLCTMVMPRVGATWEMTAVWNVLLVAEIMSRTWMSEQRFLKPYTNGLIRAFERSQSQFVVES
;
A
#
# COMPACT_ATOMS: atom_id res chain seq x y z
N MET A 1 -0.07 12.18 -25.10
CA MET A 1 0.07 13.28 -24.12
C MET A 1 1.53 13.69 -24.04
N SER A 2 1.83 14.98 -24.07
CA SER A 2 3.20 15.43 -23.82
C SER A 2 3.53 15.32 -22.33
N ASN A 3 4.80 15.19 -21.97
CA ASN A 3 5.25 15.16 -20.56
C ASN A 3 4.77 16.42 -19.79
N THR A 4 4.66 17.54 -20.50
CA THR A 4 4.14 18.82 -20.01
C THR A 4 2.66 18.74 -19.60
N ASP A 5 1.84 17.95 -20.30
CA ASP A 5 0.41 17.81 -19.98
C ASP A 5 0.20 16.94 -18.73
N LEU A 6 1.03 15.92 -18.55
CA LEU A 6 1.06 15.11 -17.32
C LEU A 6 1.46 15.95 -16.10
N ILE A 7 2.51 16.77 -16.22
CA ILE A 7 2.96 17.65 -15.13
C ILE A 7 1.86 18.65 -14.75
N LYS A 8 1.18 19.25 -15.73
CA LYS A 8 0.06 20.18 -15.47
C LYS A 8 -1.10 19.50 -14.75
N LEU A 9 -1.46 18.30 -15.20
CA LEU A 9 -2.56 17.53 -14.61
C LEU A 9 -2.22 17.08 -13.18
N ALA A 10 -1.00 16.61 -12.94
CA ALA A 10 -0.50 16.28 -11.60
C ALA A 10 -0.50 17.51 -10.69
N SER A 11 0.05 18.64 -11.15
CA SER A 11 0.12 19.90 -10.38
C SER A 11 -1.26 20.47 -10.03
N PHE A 12 -2.27 20.22 -10.87
CA PHE A 12 -3.65 20.64 -10.60
C PHE A 12 -4.34 19.74 -9.57
N ILE A 13 -4.09 18.44 -9.64
CA ILE A 13 -4.84 17.44 -8.86
C ILE A 13 -4.20 17.16 -7.51
N GLU A 14 -2.87 17.19 -7.42
CA GLU A 14 -2.14 16.96 -6.19
C GLU A 14 -2.67 17.80 -5.02
N PRO A 15 -2.85 19.14 -5.12
CA PRO A 15 -3.40 19.93 -4.01
C PRO A 15 -4.80 19.48 -3.58
N LEU A 16 -5.66 19.10 -4.54
CA LEU A 16 -7.01 18.63 -4.26
C LEU A 16 -7.01 17.28 -3.56
N LEU A 17 -6.11 16.37 -3.95
CA LEU A 17 -5.94 15.08 -3.30
C LEU A 17 -5.39 15.23 -1.89
N LEU A 18 -4.43 16.14 -1.69
CA LEU A 18 -3.84 16.42 -0.38
C LEU A 18 -4.85 17.04 0.59
N GLU A 19 -5.58 18.08 0.17
CA GLU A 19 -6.66 18.69 0.97
C GLU A 19 -7.75 17.68 1.35
N TYR A 20 -7.94 16.67 0.50
CA TYR A 20 -8.91 15.61 0.72
C TYR A 20 -8.37 14.54 1.68
N GLN A 21 -7.12 14.09 1.51
CA GLN A 21 -6.45 13.19 2.44
C GLN A 21 -6.42 13.76 3.85
N GLU A 22 -6.06 15.05 3.99
CA GLU A 22 -6.02 15.76 5.27
C GLU A 22 -7.40 15.81 5.92
N ARG A 23 -8.46 16.16 5.17
CA ARG A 23 -9.84 16.16 5.67
C ARG A 23 -10.32 14.78 6.12
N HIS A 24 -9.92 13.71 5.45
CA HIS A 24 -10.35 12.36 5.83
C HIS A 24 -9.55 11.79 7.00
N GLN A 25 -8.26 12.09 7.09
CA GLN A 25 -7.45 11.80 8.28
C GLN A 25 -8.01 12.49 9.53
N ILE A 26 -8.49 13.73 9.40
CA ILE A 26 -9.16 14.46 10.50
C ILE A 26 -10.53 13.85 10.84
N SER A 27 -11.18 13.15 9.91
CA SER A 27 -12.55 12.64 10.09
C SER A 27 -12.66 11.24 10.71
N ASP A 28 -11.54 10.53 10.90
CA ASP A 28 -11.49 9.10 11.31
C ASP A 28 -12.36 8.15 10.46
N ASP A 29 -12.87 8.61 9.31
CA ASP A 29 -13.83 7.86 8.48
C ASP A 29 -13.12 7.06 7.39
N TRP A 30 -12.39 6.03 7.84
CA TRP A 30 -11.69 5.06 6.99
C TRP A 30 -12.63 4.33 6.00
N ALA A 31 -13.94 4.26 6.31
CA ALA A 31 -14.92 3.70 5.40
C ALA A 31 -15.12 4.58 4.16
N LYS A 32 -15.05 5.92 4.30
CA LYS A 32 -15.02 6.84 3.16
C LYS A 32 -13.76 6.66 2.33
N LEU A 33 -12.58 6.59 2.95
CA LEU A 33 -11.32 6.36 2.23
C LEU A 33 -11.37 5.04 1.41
N GLY A 34 -11.89 3.97 2.02
CA GLY A 34 -12.11 2.68 1.34
C GLY A 34 -13.12 2.77 0.19
N PHE A 35 -14.19 3.58 0.34
CA PHE A 35 -15.16 3.84 -0.73
C PHE A 35 -14.52 4.61 -1.89
N LEU A 36 -13.74 5.65 -1.60
CA LEU A 36 -13.10 6.51 -2.60
C LEU A 36 -12.04 5.78 -3.42
N THR A 37 -11.14 5.06 -2.75
CA THR A 37 -10.14 4.21 -3.42
C THR A 37 -10.82 3.16 -4.31
N THR A 38 -11.95 2.62 -3.86
CA THR A 38 -12.78 1.71 -4.66
C THR A 38 -13.42 2.42 -5.85
N HIS A 39 -13.94 3.63 -5.65
CA HIS A 39 -14.57 4.44 -6.69
C HIS A 39 -13.55 4.83 -7.77
N PHE A 40 -12.37 5.32 -7.40
CA PHE A 40 -11.28 5.63 -8.34
C PHE A 40 -10.88 4.39 -9.15
N ASN A 41 -10.66 3.25 -8.49
CA ASN A 41 -10.32 2.01 -9.17
C ASN A 41 -11.40 1.58 -10.18
N PHE A 42 -12.69 1.65 -9.83
CA PHE A 42 -13.76 1.29 -10.77
C PHE A 42 -13.89 2.28 -11.92
N SER A 43 -13.81 3.59 -11.64
CA SER A 43 -13.86 4.64 -12.64
C SER A 43 -12.68 4.55 -13.61
N ASN A 44 -11.47 4.28 -13.12
CA ASN A 44 -10.28 4.09 -13.94
C ASN A 44 -10.41 2.86 -14.85
N VAL A 45 -10.91 1.73 -14.32
CA VAL A 45 -11.19 0.54 -15.15
C VAL A 45 -12.18 0.84 -16.25
N ALA A 46 -13.32 1.47 -15.93
CA ALA A 46 -14.33 1.82 -16.91
C ALA A 46 -13.81 2.81 -17.97
N LEU A 47 -13.00 3.79 -17.57
CA LEU A 47 -12.37 4.72 -18.51
C LEU A 47 -11.38 4.00 -19.43
N LEU A 48 -10.55 3.10 -18.90
CA LEU A 48 -9.59 2.33 -19.70
C LEU A 48 -10.27 1.42 -20.73
N GLU A 49 -11.43 0.85 -20.40
CA GLU A 49 -12.21 0.00 -21.32
C GLU A 49 -12.71 0.75 -22.57
N ASN A 50 -12.80 2.09 -22.49
CA ASN A 50 -13.22 2.95 -23.61
C ASN A 50 -12.04 3.49 -24.44
N LEU A 51 -10.80 3.18 -24.05
CA LEU A 51 -9.58 3.66 -24.72
C LEU A 51 -8.95 2.56 -25.58
N ASN A 52 -8.34 2.95 -26.70
CA ASN A 52 -7.56 2.02 -27.51
C ASN A 52 -6.20 1.69 -26.84
N ALA A 53 -5.50 0.68 -27.35
CA ALA A 53 -4.26 0.18 -26.73
C ALA A 53 -3.17 1.27 -26.61
N ALA A 54 -3.04 2.16 -27.59
CA ALA A 54 -2.05 3.24 -27.55
C ALA A 54 -2.42 4.28 -26.48
N GLU A 55 -3.69 4.68 -26.41
CA GLU A 55 -4.19 5.61 -25.39
C GLU A 55 -4.03 5.04 -23.97
N GLN A 56 -4.35 3.76 -23.79
CA GLN A 56 -4.16 3.10 -22.50
C GLN A 56 -2.70 3.13 -22.04
N ILE A 57 -1.72 2.98 -22.95
CA ILE A 57 -0.29 3.07 -22.59
C ILE A 57 0.04 4.46 -22.00
N PHE A 58 -0.54 5.54 -22.53
CA PHE A 58 -0.28 6.89 -22.05
C PHE A 58 -1.04 7.24 -20.77
N VAL A 59 -2.25 6.72 -20.58
CA VAL A 59 -3.13 7.11 -19.47
C VAL A 59 -2.96 6.22 -18.23
N ARG A 60 -2.57 4.94 -18.40
CA ARG A 60 -2.36 4.00 -17.28
C ARG A 60 -1.41 4.52 -16.19
N PRO A 61 -0.25 5.14 -16.50
CA PRO A 61 0.64 5.68 -15.46
C PRO A 61 -0.03 6.76 -14.62
N TYR A 62 -0.86 7.60 -15.24
CA TYR A 62 -1.58 8.67 -14.57
C TYR A 62 -2.70 8.11 -13.66
N PHE A 63 -3.46 7.13 -14.12
CA PHE A 63 -4.47 6.47 -13.28
C PHE A 63 -3.84 5.71 -12.11
N LYS A 64 -2.70 5.04 -12.33
CA LYS A 64 -1.90 4.44 -11.25
C LYS A 64 -1.50 5.50 -10.22
N PHE A 65 -0.95 6.63 -10.68
CA PHE A 65 -0.58 7.74 -9.80
C PHE A 65 -1.76 8.25 -8.97
N LEU A 66 -2.95 8.47 -9.56
CA LEU A 66 -4.12 8.91 -8.81
C LEU A 66 -4.55 7.90 -7.74
N GLU A 67 -4.60 6.62 -8.09
CA GLU A 67 -4.95 5.55 -7.13
C GLU A 67 -3.94 5.51 -5.99
N GLU A 68 -2.66 5.64 -6.30
CA GLU A 68 -1.60 5.62 -5.30
C GLU A 68 -1.64 6.85 -4.41
N GLN A 69 -1.87 8.04 -4.95
CA GLN A 69 -2.01 9.26 -4.16
C GLN A 69 -3.23 9.22 -3.24
N VAL A 70 -4.28 8.47 -3.55
CA VAL A 70 -5.44 8.34 -2.64
C VAL A 70 -5.21 7.24 -1.61
N ALA A 71 -4.58 6.13 -1.99
CA ALA A 71 -4.47 4.94 -1.14
C ALA A 71 -3.18 4.85 -0.31
N LEU A 72 -2.07 5.44 -0.77
CA LEU A 72 -0.75 5.29 -0.18
C LEU A 72 -0.26 6.62 0.42
N PRO A 73 0.41 6.59 1.59
CA PRO A 73 0.93 7.78 2.24
C PRO A 73 2.24 8.28 1.63
N TRP A 74 2.42 8.26 0.30
CA TRP A 74 3.71 8.58 -0.33
C TRP A 74 4.16 10.02 -0.09
N LEU A 75 3.25 11.00 -0.08
CA LEU A 75 3.65 12.36 0.29
C LEU A 75 4.20 12.40 1.72
N ARG A 76 3.53 11.77 2.67
CA ARG A 76 3.98 11.70 4.08
C ARG A 76 5.34 11.01 4.20
N VAL A 77 5.61 10.00 3.37
CA VAL A 77 6.93 9.37 3.28
C VAL A 77 7.97 10.38 2.79
N CYS A 78 7.68 11.14 1.72
CA CYS A 78 8.57 12.19 1.22
C CYS A 78 8.82 13.30 2.24
N GLU A 79 7.77 13.78 2.91
CA GLU A 79 7.86 14.79 3.97
C GLU A 79 8.68 14.27 5.15
N ALA A 80 8.39 13.06 5.64
CA ALA A 80 9.16 12.45 6.70
C ALA A 80 10.63 12.26 6.29
N ALA A 81 10.90 11.83 5.05
CA ALA A 81 12.27 11.68 4.54
C ALA A 81 13.03 13.02 4.48
N SER A 82 12.34 14.11 4.16
CA SER A 82 12.94 15.46 4.11
C SER A 82 13.44 15.97 5.47
N MET A 83 12.95 15.38 6.57
CA MET A 83 13.35 15.71 7.94
C MET A 83 14.62 14.99 8.39
N HIS A 84 15.19 14.10 7.58
CA HIS A 84 16.39 13.32 7.91
C HIS A 84 17.64 13.86 7.23
N GLU A 85 18.78 13.73 7.90
CA GLU A 85 20.06 13.86 7.23
C GLU A 85 20.27 12.72 6.22
N LEU A 86 20.93 13.01 5.10
CA LEU A 86 21.24 12.03 4.05
C LEU A 86 22.12 10.87 4.55
N SER A 87 22.87 11.09 5.62
CA SER A 87 23.72 10.11 6.31
C SER A 87 22.95 9.22 7.28
N SER A 88 21.69 9.55 7.61
CA SER A 88 20.93 8.83 8.61
C SER A 88 20.60 7.40 8.13
N PRO A 89 20.66 6.40 9.01
CA PRO A 89 20.33 5.02 8.65
C PRO A 89 18.90 4.88 8.11
N ALA A 90 17.93 5.60 8.68
CA ALA A 90 16.53 5.55 8.25
C ALA A 90 16.38 6.05 6.80
N PHE A 91 16.97 7.21 6.47
CA PHE A 91 16.91 7.75 5.12
C PHE A 91 17.60 6.84 4.10
N GLN A 92 18.82 6.37 4.40
CA GLN A 92 19.58 5.52 3.48
C GLN A 92 18.85 4.21 3.16
N ILE A 93 18.28 3.57 4.17
CA ILE A 93 17.52 2.32 4.00
C ILE A 93 16.28 2.60 3.15
N VAL A 94 15.50 3.62 3.47
CA VAL A 94 14.27 3.93 2.71
C VAL A 94 14.61 4.33 1.27
N GLN A 95 15.65 5.13 1.06
CA GLN A 95 16.11 5.52 -0.27
C GLN A 95 16.50 4.30 -1.12
N HIS A 96 17.19 3.32 -0.52
CA HIS A 96 17.57 2.07 -1.18
C HIS A 96 16.36 1.17 -1.46
N MET A 97 15.38 1.12 -0.55
CA MET A 97 14.26 0.20 -0.64
C MET A 97 13.08 0.72 -1.49
N LEU A 98 12.92 2.03 -1.64
CA LEU A 98 11.82 2.60 -2.43
C LEU A 98 11.77 2.09 -3.90
N PRO A 99 12.90 2.02 -4.64
CA PRO A 99 12.91 1.43 -5.98
C PRO A 99 12.50 -0.04 -6.04
N GLU A 100 12.59 -0.78 -4.92
CA GLU A 100 12.33 -2.21 -4.85
C GLU A 100 10.87 -2.56 -4.57
N VAL A 101 10.04 -1.57 -4.20
CA VAL A 101 8.66 -1.75 -3.72
C VAL A 101 7.82 -2.61 -4.66
N GLU A 102 7.78 -2.28 -5.95
CA GLU A 102 6.99 -3.00 -6.94
C GLU A 102 7.50 -4.44 -7.16
N ALA A 103 8.83 -4.63 -7.16
CA ALA A 103 9.45 -5.94 -7.32
C ALA A 103 9.19 -6.86 -6.11
N ILE A 104 9.18 -6.30 -4.90
CA ILE A 104 8.80 -6.99 -3.66
C ILE A 104 7.34 -7.41 -3.73
N SER A 105 6.43 -6.48 -4.06
CA SER A 105 4.99 -6.74 -4.18
C SER A 105 4.71 -7.87 -5.17
N HIS A 106 5.34 -7.83 -6.34
CA HIS A 106 5.21 -8.89 -7.33
C HIS A 106 5.66 -10.26 -6.81
N ARG A 107 6.80 -10.32 -6.12
CA ARG A 107 7.36 -11.57 -5.59
C ARG A 107 6.48 -12.16 -4.49
N VAL A 108 6.00 -11.32 -3.58
CA VAL A 108 5.09 -11.70 -2.49
C VAL A 108 3.77 -12.20 -3.05
N TYR A 109 3.17 -11.48 -4.00
CA TYR A 109 1.93 -11.90 -4.66
C TYR A 109 2.05 -13.27 -5.34
N MET A 110 3.17 -13.54 -6.04
CA MET A 110 3.40 -14.85 -6.65
C MET A 110 3.54 -15.97 -5.62
N ASN A 111 4.13 -15.69 -4.46
CA ASN A 111 4.19 -16.66 -3.36
C ASN A 111 2.82 -16.89 -2.72
N LEU A 112 2.00 -15.84 -2.57
CA LEU A 112 0.62 -15.95 -2.10
C LEU A 112 -0.23 -16.81 -3.04
N LEU A 113 -0.13 -16.61 -4.36
CA LEU A 113 -0.82 -17.45 -5.34
C LEU A 113 -0.48 -18.94 -5.22
N ARG A 114 0.78 -19.26 -4.92
CA ARG A 114 1.22 -20.66 -4.73
C ARG A 114 0.69 -21.27 -3.45
N GLN A 115 0.59 -20.48 -2.37
CA GLN A 115 0.10 -20.97 -1.08
C GLN A 115 -1.43 -21.05 -1.03
N PHE A 116 -2.11 -20.18 -1.77
CA PHE A 116 -3.57 -20.07 -1.81
C PHE A 116 -4.16 -20.27 -3.22
N PRO A 117 -3.85 -21.38 -3.92
CA PRO A 117 -4.18 -21.56 -5.33
C PRO A 117 -5.68 -21.69 -5.63
N LYS A 118 -6.50 -21.89 -4.60
CA LYS A 118 -7.96 -22.05 -4.69
C LYS A 118 -8.75 -20.91 -4.04
N THR A 119 -8.08 -19.90 -3.50
CA THR A 119 -8.75 -18.81 -2.79
C THR A 119 -9.53 -17.95 -3.78
N THR A 120 -10.83 -17.81 -3.50
CA THR A 120 -11.75 -16.95 -4.24
C THR A 120 -12.21 -15.84 -3.33
N THR A 121 -11.92 -14.60 -3.72
CA THR A 121 -12.44 -13.39 -3.06
C THR A 121 -13.83 -13.05 -3.62
N ARG A 122 -14.52 -12.07 -3.04
CA ARG A 122 -15.79 -11.58 -3.62
C ARG A 122 -15.63 -10.99 -5.03
N ARG A 123 -14.40 -10.58 -5.39
CA ARG A 123 -14.05 -10.04 -6.72
C ARG A 123 -13.50 -11.11 -7.66
N GLY A 124 -13.52 -12.39 -7.27
CA GLY A 124 -13.03 -13.52 -8.04
C GLY A 124 -11.79 -14.16 -7.44
N ARG A 125 -11.23 -15.12 -8.19
CA ARG A 125 -10.02 -15.85 -7.82
C ARG A 125 -8.82 -14.91 -7.69
N LEU A 126 -7.84 -15.27 -6.86
CA LEU A 126 -6.62 -14.48 -6.70
C LEU A 126 -5.89 -14.22 -8.04
N ASP A 127 -5.96 -15.15 -8.99
CA ASP A 127 -5.37 -15.03 -10.33
C ASP A 127 -6.12 -14.08 -11.28
N HIS A 128 -7.29 -13.56 -10.88
CA HIS A 128 -8.07 -12.62 -11.69
C HIS A 128 -7.36 -11.25 -11.80
N PRO A 129 -7.30 -10.62 -12.99
CA PRO A 129 -6.54 -9.37 -13.19
C PRO A 129 -6.88 -8.23 -12.22
N SER A 130 -8.17 -8.05 -11.91
CA SER A 130 -8.61 -7.00 -10.97
C SER A 130 -8.24 -7.32 -9.50
N VAL A 131 -8.19 -8.60 -9.13
CA VAL A 131 -7.77 -9.04 -7.79
C VAL A 131 -6.26 -8.91 -7.66
N LYS A 132 -5.51 -9.27 -8.71
CA LYS A 132 -4.08 -9.02 -8.82
C LYS A 132 -3.74 -7.54 -8.63
N HIS A 133 -4.40 -6.65 -9.37
CA HIS A 133 -4.17 -5.21 -9.27
C HIS A 133 -4.38 -4.69 -7.84
N SER A 134 -5.53 -5.04 -7.24
CA SER A 134 -5.83 -4.65 -5.85
C SER A 134 -4.81 -5.19 -4.86
N CYS A 135 -4.40 -6.45 -5.01
CA CYS A 135 -3.45 -7.09 -4.11
C CYS A 135 -2.05 -6.46 -4.19
N LEU A 136 -1.57 -6.15 -5.40
CA LEU A 136 -0.30 -5.45 -5.60
C LEU A 136 -0.33 -4.05 -4.99
N ARG A 137 -1.39 -3.28 -5.23
CA ARG A 137 -1.56 -1.95 -4.62
C ARG A 137 -1.55 -2.02 -3.10
N ASP A 138 -2.24 -3.00 -2.52
CA ASP A 138 -2.26 -3.16 -1.06
C ASP A 138 -0.86 -3.54 -0.53
N LEU A 139 -0.05 -4.29 -1.29
CA LEU A 139 1.32 -4.65 -0.89
C LEU A 139 2.22 -3.42 -0.89
N ASP A 140 2.07 -2.57 -1.91
CA ASP A 140 2.75 -1.28 -1.99
C ASP A 140 2.34 -0.38 -0.82
N MET A 141 1.05 -0.39 -0.44
CA MET A 141 0.54 0.36 0.71
C MET A 141 1.19 -0.08 2.02
N PHE A 142 1.29 -1.39 2.28
CA PHE A 142 1.95 -1.89 3.50
C PHE A 142 3.42 -1.48 3.56
N GLN A 143 4.11 -1.50 2.42
CA GLN A 143 5.49 -1.02 2.33
C GLN A 143 5.59 0.49 2.60
N ALA A 144 4.69 1.30 2.04
CA ALA A 144 4.65 2.74 2.29
C ALA A 144 4.46 3.07 3.79
N TYR A 145 3.53 2.40 4.47
CA TYR A 145 3.33 2.56 5.91
C TYR A 145 4.54 2.09 6.73
N LEU A 146 5.21 1.01 6.32
CA LEU A 146 6.44 0.56 6.97
C LEU A 146 7.55 1.60 6.85
N TRP A 147 7.76 2.16 5.65
CA TRP A 147 8.77 3.21 5.43
C TRP A 147 8.44 4.49 6.18
N LEU A 148 7.16 4.85 6.26
CA LEU A 148 6.73 5.97 7.09
C LEU A 148 7.06 5.74 8.57
N CYS A 149 6.80 4.54 9.10
CA CYS A 149 7.18 4.18 10.47
C CYS A 149 8.70 4.27 10.71
N VAL A 150 9.49 3.77 9.75
CA VAL A 150 10.96 3.82 9.80
C VAL A 150 11.46 5.26 9.87
N LEU A 151 10.91 6.15 9.04
CA LEU A 151 11.28 7.56 9.02
C LEU A 151 10.78 8.32 10.26
N GLN A 152 9.59 7.99 10.77
CA GLN A 152 9.04 8.66 11.96
C GLN A 152 9.55 8.07 13.28
N GLY A 153 10.30 6.97 13.24
CA GLY A 153 10.88 6.35 14.43
C GLY A 153 9.86 5.66 15.34
N ASN A 154 8.64 5.41 14.86
CA ASN A 154 7.56 4.84 15.67
C ASN A 154 6.58 4.02 14.81
N LEU A 155 5.72 3.23 15.45
CA LEU A 155 4.77 2.31 14.79
C LEU A 155 3.36 2.88 14.59
N ALA A 156 3.10 4.12 15.00
CA ALA A 156 1.75 4.69 15.00
C ALA A 156 1.09 4.64 13.60
N PRO A 157 1.77 4.93 12.48
CA PRO A 157 1.14 4.80 11.16
C PRO A 157 0.64 3.38 10.86
N ILE A 158 1.30 2.34 11.36
CA ILE A 158 0.81 0.98 11.19
C ILE A 158 -0.31 0.68 12.19
N GLU A 159 -0.08 0.92 13.48
CA GLU A 159 -0.97 0.50 14.56
C GLU A 159 -2.31 1.27 14.55
N ASP A 160 -2.26 2.58 14.31
CA ASP A 160 -3.43 3.45 14.43
C ASP A 160 -4.16 3.64 13.10
N GLU A 161 -3.49 3.47 11.96
CA GLU A 161 -4.06 3.75 10.64
C GLU A 161 -4.23 2.47 9.81
N LEU A 162 -3.11 1.82 9.43
CA LEU A 162 -3.13 0.69 8.50
C LEU A 162 -3.96 -0.49 9.04
N VAL A 163 -3.77 -0.87 10.31
CA VAL A 163 -4.52 -1.95 10.94
C VAL A 163 -6.02 -1.63 10.96
N ARG A 164 -6.41 -0.39 11.28
CA ARG A 164 -7.81 0.04 11.27
C ARG A 164 -8.41 -0.05 9.86
N LEU A 165 -7.69 0.45 8.85
CA LEU A 165 -8.14 0.34 7.46
C LEU A 165 -8.36 -1.12 7.05
N CYS A 166 -7.39 -2.00 7.32
CA CYS A 166 -7.47 -3.40 6.93
C CYS A 166 -8.58 -4.16 7.66
N THR A 167 -8.75 -3.95 8.97
CA THR A 167 -9.84 -4.58 9.74
C THR A 167 -11.23 -4.22 9.20
N MET A 168 -11.43 -2.98 8.75
CA MET A 168 -12.70 -2.55 8.17
C MET A 168 -12.95 -3.07 6.76
N VAL A 169 -11.89 -3.18 5.94
CA VAL A 169 -12.02 -3.48 4.49
C VAL A 169 -11.88 -4.97 4.17
N MET A 170 -10.93 -5.68 4.78
CA MET A 170 -10.57 -7.06 4.42
C MET A 170 -11.75 -8.06 4.53
N PRO A 171 -12.58 -8.02 5.60
CA PRO A 171 -13.76 -8.89 5.68
C PRO A 171 -14.80 -8.59 4.58
N ARG A 172 -14.93 -7.33 4.19
CA ARG A 172 -15.90 -6.89 3.17
C ARG A 172 -15.49 -7.30 1.76
N VAL A 173 -14.21 -7.53 1.50
CA VAL A 173 -13.71 -8.04 0.22
C VAL A 173 -13.54 -9.57 0.21
N GLY A 174 -13.76 -10.23 1.35
CA GLY A 174 -13.69 -11.68 1.49
C GLY A 174 -12.26 -12.21 1.65
N ALA A 175 -11.32 -11.37 2.11
CA ALA A 175 -10.00 -11.82 2.52
C ALA A 175 -10.09 -12.45 3.93
N THR A 176 -9.42 -13.59 4.14
CA THR A 176 -9.35 -14.23 5.45
C THR A 176 -8.22 -13.63 6.27
N TRP A 177 -8.37 -13.60 7.60
CA TRP A 177 -7.30 -13.19 8.50
C TRP A 177 -6.04 -14.04 8.36
N GLU A 178 -6.20 -15.34 8.08
CA GLU A 178 -5.08 -16.24 7.78
C GLU A 178 -4.29 -15.77 6.55
N MET A 179 -4.97 -15.36 5.48
CA MET A 179 -4.32 -14.81 4.30
C MET A 179 -3.56 -13.52 4.63
N THR A 180 -4.14 -12.63 5.44
CA THR A 180 -3.49 -11.38 5.89
C THR A 180 -2.27 -11.65 6.78
N ALA A 181 -2.32 -12.66 7.65
CA ALA A 181 -1.18 -13.05 8.48
C ALA A 181 -0.01 -13.60 7.63
N VAL A 182 -0.31 -14.53 6.71
CA VAL A 182 0.70 -15.11 5.81
C VAL A 182 1.31 -14.05 4.90
N TRP A 183 0.47 -13.14 4.38
CA TRP A 183 0.89 -11.97 3.62
C TRP A 183 1.97 -11.15 4.34
N ASN A 184 1.77 -10.86 5.63
CA ASN A 184 2.67 -9.98 6.37
C ASN A 184 4.03 -10.65 6.57
N VAL A 185 4.02 -11.95 6.88
CA VAL A 185 5.23 -12.75 7.02
C VAL A 185 6.00 -12.82 5.69
N LEU A 186 5.31 -13.05 4.58
CA LEU A 186 5.93 -13.09 3.25
C LEU A 186 6.52 -11.73 2.86
N LEU A 187 5.80 -10.65 3.12
CA LEU A 187 6.26 -9.29 2.83
C LEU A 187 7.52 -8.96 3.63
N VAL A 188 7.51 -9.20 4.94
CA VAL A 188 8.68 -8.99 5.80
C VAL A 188 9.85 -9.85 5.35
N ALA A 189 9.63 -11.13 5.04
CA ALA A 189 10.70 -12.03 4.59
C ALA A 189 11.35 -11.53 3.29
N GLU A 190 10.55 -11.08 2.32
CA GLU A 190 11.05 -10.55 1.06
C GLU A 190 11.85 -9.25 1.26
N ILE A 191 11.34 -8.32 2.07
CA ILE A 191 12.05 -7.07 2.44
C ILE A 191 13.40 -7.39 3.09
N MET A 192 13.40 -8.27 4.09
CA MET A 192 14.62 -8.64 4.82
C MET A 192 15.64 -9.34 3.91
N SER A 193 15.18 -10.08 2.89
CA SER A 193 16.07 -10.74 1.92
C SER A 193 16.82 -9.78 0.99
N ARG A 194 16.32 -8.55 0.83
CA ARG A 194 16.89 -7.50 -0.03
C ARG A 194 17.73 -6.48 0.71
N THR A 195 17.86 -6.62 2.03
CA THR A 195 18.57 -5.68 2.90
C THR A 195 19.86 -6.30 3.44
N TRP A 196 20.86 -5.47 3.69
CA TRP A 196 22.13 -5.90 4.30
C TRP A 196 21.94 -6.22 5.79
N MET A 197 22.86 -7.01 6.36
CA MET A 197 22.76 -7.43 7.77
C MET A 197 22.69 -6.26 8.76
N SER A 198 23.35 -5.15 8.47
CA SER A 198 23.28 -3.91 9.27
C SER A 198 21.89 -3.29 9.22
N GLU A 199 21.31 -3.19 8.02
CA GLU A 199 19.97 -2.66 7.77
C GLU A 199 18.89 -3.55 8.40
N GLN A 200 19.03 -4.87 8.28
CA GLN A 200 18.12 -5.84 8.90
C GLN A 200 18.00 -5.64 10.42
N ARG A 201 19.13 -5.38 11.10
CA ARG A 201 19.12 -5.11 12.54
C ARG A 201 18.33 -3.84 12.87
N PHE A 202 18.49 -2.81 12.06
CA PHE A 202 17.77 -1.54 12.20
C PHE A 202 16.28 -1.68 11.88
N LEU A 203 15.92 -2.47 10.88
CA LEU A 203 14.54 -2.67 10.43
C LEU A 203 13.72 -3.60 11.34
N LYS A 204 14.39 -4.50 12.08
CA LYS A 204 13.76 -5.53 12.90
C LYS A 204 12.67 -5.03 13.87
N PRO A 205 12.80 -3.88 14.56
CA PRO A 205 11.73 -3.35 15.40
C PRO A 205 10.46 -3.04 14.59
N TYR A 206 10.61 -2.48 13.39
CA TYR A 206 9.50 -2.08 12.52
C TYR A 206 8.85 -3.26 11.83
N THR A 207 9.64 -4.19 11.26
CA THR A 207 9.11 -5.38 10.59
C THR A 207 8.42 -6.34 11.56
N ASN A 208 8.97 -6.54 12.76
CA ASN A 208 8.27 -7.29 13.81
C ASN A 208 7.06 -6.51 14.36
N GLY A 209 7.14 -5.17 14.37
CA GLY A 209 6.04 -4.30 14.74
C GLY A 209 4.83 -4.51 13.83
N LEU A 210 5.05 -4.51 12.51
CA LEU A 210 4.02 -4.78 11.50
C LEU A 210 3.31 -6.11 11.76
N ILE A 211 4.06 -7.20 11.91
CA ILE A 211 3.48 -8.53 12.16
C ILE A 211 2.64 -8.51 13.44
N ARG A 212 3.21 -8.02 14.55
CA ARG A 212 2.54 -8.01 15.86
C ARG A 212 1.30 -7.12 15.88
N ALA A 213 1.30 -5.99 15.18
CA ALA A 213 0.15 -5.09 15.12
C ALA A 213 -1.07 -5.81 14.53
N PHE A 214 -0.88 -6.59 13.47
CA PHE A 214 -1.93 -7.39 12.86
C PHE A 214 -2.33 -8.61 13.70
N GLU A 215 -1.39 -9.29 14.36
CA GLU A 215 -1.69 -10.41 15.28
C GLU A 215 -2.55 -9.97 16.49
N ARG A 216 -2.25 -8.81 17.08
CA ARG A 216 -3.04 -8.24 18.19
C ARG A 216 -4.47 -7.94 17.75
N SER A 217 -4.62 -7.35 16.57
CA SER A 217 -5.93 -6.98 16.03
C SER A 217 -6.80 -8.21 15.72
N GLN A 218 -6.21 -9.29 15.20
CA GLN A 218 -6.92 -10.55 14.99
C GLN A 218 -7.48 -11.10 16.32
N SER A 219 -6.69 -11.03 17.40
CA SER A 219 -7.10 -11.53 18.72
C SER A 219 -8.28 -10.75 19.30
N GLN A 220 -8.36 -9.44 19.04
CA GLN A 220 -9.48 -8.59 19.46
C GLN A 220 -10.75 -8.89 18.65
N PHE A 221 -10.62 -9.09 17.33
CA PHE A 221 -11.75 -9.42 16.46
C PHE A 221 -12.42 -10.76 16.80
N VAL A 222 -11.66 -11.77 17.23
CA VAL A 222 -12.20 -13.09 17.61
C VAL A 222 -12.93 -13.04 18.96
N VAL A 223 -12.60 -12.09 19.83
CA VAL A 223 -13.26 -11.94 21.14
C VAL A 223 -14.58 -11.15 21.04
N GLU A 224 -14.71 -10.29 20.02
CA GLU A 224 -15.89 -9.45 19.79
C GLU A 224 -16.94 -10.05 18.84
N SER A 225 -16.63 -11.18 18.18
CA SER A 225 -17.52 -11.92 17.25
C SER A 225 -18.18 -13.13 17.89
#